data_AF-A0A947TBV8-F1
#
_entry.id   AF-A0A947TBV8-F1
#
_cell.length_a   1.000
_cell.length_b   1.000
_cell.length_c   1.000
_cell.angle_alpha   90.00
_cell.angle_beta   90.00
_cell.angle_gamma   90.00
#
_symmetry.space_group_name_H-M   'P 1'
#
loop_
_entity.id
_entity.type
_entity.pdbx_description
1 polymer ?
#
loop_
_entity_poly.entity_id
_entity_poly.type
_entity_poly.pdbx_seq_one_letter_code
_entity_poly.pdbx_strand_id
1 'polypeptide(L)'
;MAAQGTIGGIRDWVIHRLVANYWSLPLVAVLVAPLAAALVLWIDAQGAGEWIHDEGLALFSAADTAQDVAAAIVGVNAAFLTLYWSIVLIVLTLAAGNLGNRLVDRWLDKRLVRRSMAGLTFCLVFSVIVFTRIDALEPIEQVAHFALTVLLTLAAVNTALLGVAIHDLGRTMFVDRAIAHLGREAQSVAVRVAQAVPHEGAWAHVIPAPLTGYVQSIDLTSAAKALQRHSGRVRFCAAPGQFVLKGEALVRFENRPPEDAAILDAIPIGDFRSSVQSTVYQVRLLVEVAARALSPGINDFYTALACTDQLAQAISGHAATWVDDARIAVDEDEPRFELPGQDFRGLFEGPLKAFRQSASSYPSVTIRMIDNYARLRLLLVERRAAAGLLAHLETLATQLHDHALERTDFAPDREDIEAALTRLRRLDIAQRVG
;
A
#
# COMPACT_ATOMS: atom_id res chain seq x y z
N MET A 1 -0.03 8.01 12.16
CA MET A 1 0.43 6.86 12.97
C MET A 1 -0.65 5.78 12.98
N ALA A 2 -0.58 4.82 12.06
CA ALA A 2 -1.10 3.47 12.30
C ALA A 2 0.16 2.68 12.63
N ALA A 3 0.11 1.94 13.72
CA ALA A 3 1.28 1.32 14.32
C ALA A 3 2.03 0.48 13.28
N GLN A 4 3.34 0.72 13.16
CA GLN A 4 4.34 -0.22 12.63
C GLN A 4 4.55 -1.39 13.60
N GLY A 5 3.45 -1.89 14.19
CA GLY A 5 3.46 -3.00 15.12
C GLY A 5 3.29 -4.29 14.34
N THR A 6 4.26 -5.19 14.47
CA THR A 6 4.11 -6.62 14.13
C THR A 6 2.76 -7.12 14.66
N ILE A 7 1.88 -7.61 13.77
CA ILE A 7 0.55 -8.12 14.14
C ILE A 7 0.77 -9.34 15.06
N GLY A 8 0.36 -9.22 16.32
CA GLY A 8 0.53 -10.24 17.36
C GLY A 8 -0.48 -11.39 17.22
N GLY A 9 -0.19 -12.35 16.35
CA GLY A 9 -0.95 -13.60 16.25
C GLY A 9 -2.38 -13.46 15.68
N ILE A 10 -3.12 -14.56 15.73
CA ILE A 10 -4.42 -14.74 15.03
C ILE A 10 -5.51 -13.80 15.57
N ARG A 11 -5.51 -13.49 16.87
CA ARG A 11 -6.54 -12.62 17.48
C ARG A 11 -6.39 -11.17 17.06
N ASP A 12 -5.17 -10.64 17.08
CA ASP A 12 -4.88 -9.28 16.62
C ASP A 12 -5.13 -9.16 15.12
N TRP A 13 -4.90 -10.24 14.36
CA TRP A 13 -5.24 -10.32 12.94
C TRP A 13 -6.75 -10.21 12.68
N VAL A 14 -7.61 -10.91 13.46
CA VAL A 14 -9.08 -10.82 13.33
C VAL A 14 -9.59 -9.42 13.68
N ILE A 15 -9.10 -8.83 14.78
CA ILE A 15 -9.49 -7.47 15.20
C ILE A 15 -9.04 -6.45 14.15
N HIS A 16 -7.82 -6.59 13.62
CA HIS A 16 -7.32 -5.77 12.53
C HIS A 16 -8.24 -5.87 11.30
N ARG A 17 -8.73 -7.07 10.95
CA ARG A 17 -9.64 -7.28 9.80
C ARG A 17 -10.98 -6.58 9.96
N LEU A 18 -11.56 -6.58 11.17
CA LEU A 18 -12.85 -5.94 11.45
C LEU A 18 -12.73 -4.41 11.52
N VAL A 19 -11.65 -3.90 12.12
CA VAL A 19 -11.40 -2.45 12.28
C VAL A 19 -10.83 -1.80 11.01
N ALA A 20 -10.09 -2.55 10.19
CA ALA A 20 -9.56 -2.07 8.92
C ALA A 20 -10.58 -2.13 7.77
N ASN A 21 -11.80 -2.62 7.99
CA ASN A 21 -12.82 -2.64 6.94
C ASN A 21 -13.24 -1.22 6.54
N TYR A 22 -13.40 -0.98 5.24
CA TYR A 22 -13.89 0.27 4.65
C TYR A 22 -15.17 0.80 5.32
N TRP A 23 -16.08 -0.12 5.66
CA TRP A 23 -17.39 0.18 6.26
C TRP A 23 -17.37 0.46 7.76
N SER A 24 -16.24 0.22 8.44
CA SER A 24 -16.15 0.35 9.90
C SER A 24 -16.55 1.74 10.41
N LEU A 25 -15.97 2.80 9.82
CA LEU A 25 -16.17 4.17 10.27
C LEU A 25 -17.58 4.71 9.93
N PRO A 26 -18.12 4.48 8.71
CA PRO A 26 -19.51 4.82 8.40
C PRO A 26 -20.53 4.09 9.28
N LEU A 27 -20.31 2.82 9.60
CA LEU A 27 -21.20 2.08 10.51
C LEU A 27 -21.23 2.72 11.90
N VAL A 28 -20.06 3.11 12.43
CA VAL A 28 -19.96 3.85 13.69
C VAL A 28 -20.68 5.19 13.59
N ALA A 29 -20.54 5.92 12.48
CA ALA A 29 -21.26 7.18 12.26
C ALA A 29 -22.78 7.04 12.31
N VAL A 30 -23.34 5.96 11.74
CA VAL A 30 -24.79 5.67 11.79
C VAL A 30 -25.27 5.42 13.23
N LEU A 31 -24.44 4.79 14.08
CA LEU A 31 -24.78 4.53 15.48
C LEU A 31 -24.61 5.76 16.37
N VAL A 32 -23.60 6.60 16.10
CA VAL A 32 -23.28 7.79 16.89
C VAL A 32 -24.19 8.97 16.54
N ALA A 33 -24.63 9.11 15.29
CA ALA A 33 -25.47 10.23 14.85
C ALA A 33 -26.80 10.36 15.63
N PRO A 34 -27.57 9.28 15.90
CA PRO A 34 -28.77 9.37 16.73
C PRO A 34 -28.49 9.79 18.16
N LEU A 35 -27.39 9.32 18.75
CA LEU A 35 -26.99 9.70 20.12
C LEU A 35 -26.59 11.17 20.17
N ALA A 36 -25.85 11.65 19.17
CA ALA A 36 -25.48 13.06 19.05
C ALA A 36 -26.71 13.96 18.83
N ALA A 37 -27.64 13.55 17.97
CA ALA A 37 -28.89 14.27 17.75
C ALA A 37 -29.75 14.31 19.02
N ALA A 38 -29.89 13.18 19.72
CA ALA A 38 -30.62 13.11 20.99
C ALA A 38 -29.98 14.00 22.06
N LEU A 39 -28.64 14.04 22.14
CA LEU A 39 -27.92 14.93 23.06
C LEU A 39 -28.16 16.41 22.71
N VAL A 40 -28.05 16.78 21.44
CA VAL A 40 -28.27 18.17 21.00
C VAL A 40 -29.71 18.61 21.29
N LEU A 41 -30.69 17.78 20.97
CA LEU A 41 -32.10 18.04 21.27
C LEU A 41 -32.39 18.06 22.78
N TRP A 42 -31.70 17.23 23.56
CA TRP A 42 -31.82 17.27 25.02
C TRP A 42 -31.25 18.57 25.58
N ILE A 43 -30.09 19.03 25.11
CA ILE A 43 -29.50 20.32 25.50
C ILE A 43 -30.44 21.47 25.15
N ASP A 44 -31.02 21.42 23.95
CA ASP A 44 -32.00 22.40 23.46
C ASP A 44 -33.19 22.50 24.44
N ALA A 45 -33.77 21.35 24.79
CA ALA A 45 -34.89 21.23 25.74
C ALA A 45 -34.56 21.60 27.20
N GLN A 46 -33.27 21.72 27.57
CA GLN A 46 -32.85 22.22 28.89
C GLN A 46 -32.77 23.76 28.94
N GLY A 47 -33.23 24.45 27.89
CA GLY A 47 -33.28 25.91 27.82
C GLY A 47 -32.16 26.54 26.99
N ALA A 48 -31.33 25.74 26.30
CA ALA A 48 -30.33 26.30 25.38
C ALA A 48 -30.99 26.97 24.15
N GLY A 49 -32.11 26.42 23.67
CA GLY A 49 -32.89 27.02 22.59
C GLY A 49 -33.50 28.36 23.00
N GLU A 50 -34.12 28.40 24.18
CA GLU A 50 -34.70 29.62 24.78
C GLU A 50 -33.63 30.69 24.99
N TRP A 51 -32.47 30.33 25.56
CA TRP A 51 -31.36 31.26 25.76
C TRP A 51 -30.87 31.89 24.44
N ILE A 52 -30.76 31.12 23.36
CA ILE A 52 -30.39 31.66 22.03
C ILE A 52 -31.44 32.64 21.52
N HIS A 53 -32.72 32.36 21.75
CA HIS A 53 -33.81 33.24 21.35
C HIS A 53 -33.79 34.55 22.14
N ASP A 54 -33.68 34.48 23.47
CA ASP A 54 -33.70 35.62 24.39
C ASP A 54 -32.52 36.58 24.18
N GLU A 55 -31.33 36.05 23.87
CA GLU A 55 -30.14 36.85 23.54
C GLU A 55 -30.17 37.42 22.10
N GLY A 56 -31.24 37.15 21.33
CA GLY A 56 -31.37 37.62 19.95
C GLY A 56 -30.40 36.96 18.97
N LEU A 57 -29.88 35.78 19.32
CA LEU A 57 -28.95 34.98 18.49
C LEU A 57 -29.67 33.98 17.59
N ALA A 58 -31.01 33.88 17.68
CA ALA A 58 -31.82 33.02 16.83
C ALA A 58 -31.63 33.39 15.35
N LEU A 59 -31.28 32.39 14.54
CA LEU A 59 -30.99 32.56 13.11
C LEU A 59 -32.25 32.71 12.25
N PHE A 60 -33.41 32.33 12.78
CA PHE A 60 -34.67 32.29 12.07
C PHE A 60 -35.74 33.08 12.81
N SER A 61 -36.54 33.84 12.06
CA SER A 61 -37.66 34.62 12.59
C SER A 61 -39.01 33.91 12.50
N ALA A 62 -39.08 32.76 11.82
CA ALA A 62 -40.32 31.98 11.64
C ALA A 62 -40.04 30.47 11.60
N ALA A 63 -40.94 29.68 12.17
CA ALA A 63 -40.79 28.23 12.37
C ALA A 63 -40.86 27.46 11.03
N ASP A 64 -41.74 27.90 10.12
CA ASP A 64 -41.83 27.38 8.76
C ASP A 64 -40.52 27.52 7.99
N THR A 65 -39.88 28.68 8.10
CA THR A 65 -38.60 28.98 7.45
C THR A 65 -37.48 28.10 8.02
N ALA A 66 -37.48 27.86 9.34
CA ALA A 66 -36.53 26.96 9.98
C ALA A 66 -36.72 25.50 9.51
N GLN A 67 -37.97 25.05 9.40
CA GLN A 67 -38.29 23.71 8.89
C GLN A 67 -37.87 23.55 7.42
N ASP A 68 -38.15 24.54 6.58
CA ASP A 68 -37.77 24.54 5.16
C ASP A 68 -36.25 24.47 4.98
N VAL A 69 -35.48 25.22 5.79
CA VAL A 69 -34.02 25.18 5.75
C VAL A 69 -33.50 23.84 6.26
N ALA A 70 -34.08 23.26 7.32
CA ALA A 70 -33.72 21.93 7.78
C ALA A 70 -33.99 20.86 6.71
N ALA A 71 -35.14 20.92 6.03
CA ALA A 71 -35.47 20.04 4.92
C ALA A 71 -34.48 20.18 3.75
N ALA A 72 -34.12 21.41 3.40
CA ALA A 72 -33.12 21.70 2.37
C ALA A 72 -31.75 21.10 2.73
N ILE A 73 -31.32 21.20 3.99
CA ILE A 73 -30.06 20.61 4.48
C ILE A 73 -30.09 19.08 4.37
N VAL A 74 -31.20 18.43 4.72
CA VAL A 74 -31.37 16.98 4.52
C VAL A 74 -31.19 16.61 3.06
N GLY A 75 -31.83 17.36 2.15
CA GLY A 75 -31.69 17.17 0.70
C GLY A 75 -30.25 17.34 0.19
N VAL A 76 -29.57 18.40 0.63
CA VAL A 76 -28.15 18.67 0.29
C VAL A 76 -27.25 17.55 0.81
N ASN A 77 -27.44 17.11 2.06
CA ASN A 77 -26.64 16.01 2.63
C ASN A 77 -26.85 14.70 1.87
N ALA A 78 -28.09 14.37 1.46
CA ALA A 78 -28.38 13.20 0.65
C ALA A 78 -27.72 13.28 -0.74
N ALA A 79 -27.78 14.46 -1.37
CA ALA A 79 -27.12 14.72 -2.65
C ALA A 79 -25.59 14.59 -2.54
N PHE A 80 -24.98 15.16 -1.51
CA PHE A 80 -23.54 15.07 -1.26
C PHE A 80 -23.07 13.63 -1.03
N LEU A 81 -23.81 12.84 -0.24
CA LEU A 81 -23.49 11.44 -0.02
C LEU A 81 -23.55 10.65 -1.33
N THR A 82 -24.58 10.87 -2.14
CA THR A 82 -24.76 10.20 -3.45
C THR A 82 -23.68 10.61 -4.45
N LEU A 83 -23.37 11.90 -4.53
CA LEU A 83 -22.31 12.44 -5.38
C LEU A 83 -20.96 11.87 -4.99
N TYR A 84 -20.63 11.87 -3.70
CA TYR A 84 -19.36 11.34 -3.22
C TYR A 84 -19.24 9.84 -3.50
N TRP A 85 -20.30 9.07 -3.28
CA TRP A 85 -20.34 7.64 -3.62
C TRP A 85 -20.09 7.40 -5.11
N SER A 86 -20.72 8.19 -5.98
CA SER A 86 -20.54 8.09 -7.43
C SER A 86 -19.12 8.40 -7.86
N ILE A 87 -18.50 9.46 -7.31
CA ILE A 87 -17.10 9.80 -7.58
C ILE A 87 -16.17 8.68 -7.09
N VAL A 88 -16.40 8.12 -5.89
CA VAL A 88 -15.62 7.00 -5.38
C VAL A 88 -15.71 5.80 -6.31
N LEU A 89 -16.90 5.42 -6.79
CA LEU A 89 -17.07 4.32 -7.75
C LEU A 89 -16.35 4.57 -9.08
N ILE A 90 -16.42 5.78 -9.62
CA ILE A 90 -15.68 6.16 -10.83
C ILE A 90 -14.18 6.02 -10.61
N VAL A 91 -13.67 6.51 -9.48
CA VAL A 91 -12.24 6.41 -9.13
C VAL A 91 -11.82 4.96 -8.97
N LEU A 92 -12.61 4.12 -8.31
CA LEU A 92 -12.33 2.68 -8.18
C LEU A 92 -12.30 2.00 -9.54
N THR A 93 -13.21 2.37 -10.44
CA THR A 93 -13.28 1.83 -11.81
C THR A 93 -12.05 2.23 -12.63
N LEU A 94 -11.65 3.51 -12.56
CA LEU A 94 -10.46 4.01 -13.27
C LEU A 94 -9.16 3.41 -12.71
N ALA A 95 -9.06 3.28 -11.38
CA ALA A 95 -7.91 2.65 -10.73
C ALA A 95 -7.81 1.16 -11.11
N ALA A 96 -8.91 0.42 -11.10
CA ALA A 96 -8.96 -0.97 -11.55
C ALA A 96 -8.55 -1.09 -13.04
N GLY A 97 -8.98 -0.14 -13.87
CA GLY A 97 -8.67 -0.06 -15.30
C GLY A 97 -7.20 0.22 -15.62
N ASN A 98 -6.58 1.18 -14.91
CA ASN A 98 -5.23 1.65 -15.25
C ASN A 98 -4.13 1.03 -14.38
N LEU A 99 -4.39 0.82 -13.09
CA LEU A 99 -3.38 0.45 -12.08
C LEU A 99 -3.53 -1.00 -11.58
N GLY A 100 -4.61 -1.67 -11.97
CA GLY A 100 -4.93 -3.03 -11.56
C GLY A 100 -5.75 -3.14 -10.28
N ASN A 101 -6.49 -4.25 -10.17
CA ASN A 101 -7.45 -4.49 -9.09
C ASN A 101 -6.81 -4.47 -7.70
N ARG A 102 -5.50 -4.72 -7.61
CA ARG A 102 -4.76 -4.78 -6.35
C ARG A 102 -4.53 -3.41 -5.71
N LEU A 103 -4.60 -2.32 -6.48
CA LEU A 103 -4.50 -0.98 -5.93
C LEU A 103 -5.84 -0.53 -5.32
N VAL A 104 -6.96 -1.09 -5.77
CA VAL A 104 -8.32 -0.76 -5.30
C VAL A 104 -8.45 -0.95 -3.79
N ASP A 105 -7.99 -2.08 -3.27
CA ASP A 105 -8.05 -2.37 -1.82
C ASP A 105 -7.27 -1.32 -1.00
N ARG A 106 -6.10 -0.91 -1.51
CA ARG A 106 -5.26 0.12 -0.89
C ARG A 106 -5.92 1.50 -0.90
N TRP A 107 -6.74 1.78 -1.91
CA TRP A 107 -7.48 3.03 -2.04
C TRP A 107 -8.64 3.10 -1.05
N LEU A 108 -9.38 2.00 -0.89
CA LEU A 108 -10.45 1.90 0.11
C LEU A 108 -9.91 2.06 1.53
N ASP A 109 -8.67 1.66 1.79
CA ASP A 109 -8.04 1.78 3.12
C ASP A 109 -7.61 3.21 3.51
N LYS A 110 -7.73 4.18 2.60
CA LYS A 110 -7.34 5.57 2.90
C LYS A 110 -8.23 6.18 3.97
N ARG A 111 -7.57 6.71 5.01
CA ARG A 111 -8.22 7.38 6.15
C ARG A 111 -9.15 8.51 5.73
N LEU A 112 -8.81 9.27 4.69
CA LEU A 112 -9.65 10.38 4.24
C LEU A 112 -10.95 9.86 3.62
N VAL A 113 -10.91 8.84 2.76
CA VAL A 113 -12.11 8.25 2.16
C VAL A 113 -13.07 7.73 3.24
N ARG A 114 -12.54 6.98 4.22
CA ARG A 114 -13.32 6.49 5.35
C ARG A 114 -13.91 7.60 6.22
N ARG A 115 -13.16 8.68 6.48
CA ARG A 115 -13.64 9.84 7.26
C ARG A 115 -14.68 10.65 6.50
N SER A 116 -14.49 10.88 5.21
CA SER A 116 -15.44 11.60 4.36
C SER A 116 -16.77 10.85 4.26
N MET A 117 -16.73 9.54 4.00
CA MET A 117 -17.94 8.69 4.05
C MET A 117 -18.63 8.77 5.42
N ALA A 118 -17.87 8.58 6.50
CA ALA A 118 -18.44 8.61 7.85
C ALA A 118 -19.05 9.98 8.17
N GLY A 119 -18.39 11.09 7.82
CA GLY A 119 -18.90 12.44 8.04
C GLY A 119 -20.16 12.74 7.24
N LEU A 120 -20.20 12.37 5.96
CA LEU A 120 -21.37 12.54 5.09
C LEU A 120 -22.57 11.72 5.61
N THR A 121 -22.35 10.45 5.97
CA THR A 121 -23.40 9.60 6.54
C THR A 121 -23.86 10.11 7.90
N PHE A 122 -22.93 10.55 8.77
CA PHE A 122 -23.26 11.15 10.06
C PHE A 122 -24.16 12.37 9.89
N CYS A 123 -23.76 13.32 9.03
CA CYS A 123 -24.51 14.56 8.82
C CYS A 123 -25.91 14.28 8.25
N LEU A 124 -26.04 13.30 7.33
CA LEU A 124 -27.34 12.90 6.81
C LEU A 124 -28.24 12.35 7.92
N VAL A 125 -27.79 11.35 8.68
CA VAL A 125 -28.59 10.74 9.75
C VAL A 125 -28.93 11.76 10.84
N PHE A 126 -27.97 12.58 11.25
CA PHE A 126 -28.18 13.67 12.21
C PHE A 126 -29.25 14.65 11.70
N SER A 127 -29.13 15.12 10.45
CA SER A 127 -30.05 16.08 9.86
C SER A 127 -31.47 15.55 9.74
N VAL A 128 -31.64 14.27 9.40
CA VAL A 128 -32.97 13.63 9.35
C VAL A 128 -33.60 13.61 10.74
N ILE A 129 -32.86 13.24 11.78
CA ILE A 129 -33.40 13.16 13.14
C ILE A 129 -33.78 14.54 13.68
N VAL A 130 -32.92 15.55 13.50
CA VAL A 130 -33.24 16.93 13.88
C VAL A 130 -34.45 17.44 13.10
N PHE A 131 -34.51 17.18 11.78
CA PHE A 131 -35.65 17.56 10.94
C PHE A 131 -36.97 16.95 11.42
N THR A 132 -36.98 15.69 11.87
CA THR A 132 -38.22 15.06 12.40
C THR A 132 -38.74 15.69 13.69
N ARG A 133 -37.99 16.60 14.32
CA ARG A 133 -38.34 17.27 15.57
C ARG A 133 -38.69 18.76 15.41
N ILE A 134 -38.66 19.28 14.18
CA ILE A 134 -39.02 20.67 13.90
C ILE A 134 -40.44 20.68 13.30
N ASP A 135 -41.37 21.36 13.96
CA ASP A 135 -42.74 21.56 13.50
C ASP A 135 -42.97 23.03 13.10
N ALA A 136 -43.39 23.27 11.84
CA ALA A 136 -43.69 24.62 11.34
C ALA A 136 -44.86 25.30 12.06
N LEU A 137 -45.71 24.54 12.75
CA LEU A 137 -46.88 25.08 13.45
C LEU A 137 -46.55 25.54 14.87
N GLU A 138 -45.35 25.25 15.39
CA GLU A 138 -44.94 25.68 16.72
C GLU A 138 -44.63 27.19 16.77
N PRO A 139 -44.91 27.86 17.92
CA PRO A 139 -44.44 29.22 18.14
C PRO A 139 -42.91 29.31 18.00
N ILE A 140 -42.40 30.40 17.44
CA ILE A 140 -40.95 30.57 17.18
C ILE A 140 -40.10 30.43 18.45
N GLU A 141 -40.64 30.76 19.62
CA GLU A 141 -39.99 30.63 20.92
C GLU A 141 -39.73 29.17 21.32
N GLN A 142 -40.53 28.23 20.81
CA GLN A 142 -40.46 26.80 21.14
C GLN A 142 -39.65 25.98 20.13
N VAL A 143 -39.26 26.60 19.01
CA VAL A 143 -38.43 25.96 17.99
C VAL A 143 -37.05 25.66 18.57
N ALA A 144 -36.51 24.48 18.23
CA ALA A 144 -35.20 24.01 18.68
C ALA A 144 -34.01 24.79 18.05
N HIS A 145 -33.81 26.05 18.47
CA HIS A 145 -32.83 26.98 17.91
C HIS A 145 -31.39 26.47 18.02
N PHE A 146 -31.03 25.85 19.15
CA PHE A 146 -29.69 25.29 19.33
C PHE A 146 -29.45 24.12 18.38
N ALA A 147 -30.43 23.23 18.22
CA ALA A 147 -30.35 22.12 17.28
C ALA A 147 -30.23 22.61 15.83
N LEU A 148 -30.94 23.67 15.45
CA LEU A 148 -30.83 24.32 14.14
C LEU A 148 -29.46 24.98 13.91
N THR A 149 -28.90 25.67 14.90
CA THR A 149 -27.55 26.24 14.80
C THR A 149 -26.51 25.14 14.61
N VAL A 150 -26.62 24.03 15.37
CA VAL A 150 -25.72 22.88 15.20
C VAL A 150 -25.90 22.25 13.82
N LEU A 151 -27.13 22.12 13.34
CA LEU A 151 -27.44 21.58 12.01
C LEU A 151 -26.79 22.42 10.89
N LEU A 152 -26.93 23.74 10.94
CA LEU A 152 -26.30 24.67 9.99
C LEU A 152 -24.77 24.62 10.06
N THR A 153 -24.23 24.58 11.28
CA THR A 153 -22.78 24.48 11.50
C THR A 153 -22.24 23.18 10.89
N LEU A 154 -22.92 22.05 11.14
CA LEU A 154 -22.57 20.77 10.54
C LEU A 154 -22.72 20.78 9.02
N ALA A 155 -23.72 21.45 8.45
CA ALA A 155 -23.87 21.59 7.00
C ALA A 155 -22.69 22.35 6.36
N ALA A 156 -22.22 23.42 7.00
CA ALA A 156 -21.04 24.16 6.56
C ALA A 156 -19.76 23.31 6.64
N VAL A 157 -19.56 22.59 7.76
CA VAL A 157 -18.45 21.65 7.92
C VAL A 157 -18.52 20.53 6.87
N ASN A 158 -19.71 19.99 6.59
CA ASN A 158 -19.91 18.93 5.62
C ASN A 158 -19.61 19.39 4.19
N THR A 159 -19.97 20.63 3.86
CA THR A 159 -19.64 21.26 2.56
C THR A 159 -18.12 21.40 2.41
N ALA A 160 -17.43 21.90 3.44
CA ALA A 160 -15.97 21.99 3.43
C ALA A 160 -15.30 20.61 3.34
N LEU A 161 -15.81 19.62 4.08
CA LEU A 161 -15.34 18.23 4.04
C LEU A 161 -15.47 17.63 2.64
N LEU A 162 -16.60 17.84 1.96
CA LEU A 162 -16.79 17.39 0.58
C LEU A 162 -15.78 18.05 -0.36
N GLY A 163 -15.55 19.36 -0.25
CA GLY A 163 -14.55 20.07 -1.03
C GLY A 163 -13.14 19.50 -0.85
N VAL A 164 -12.73 19.24 0.39
CA VAL A 164 -11.45 18.59 0.71
C VAL A 164 -11.39 17.17 0.13
N ALA A 165 -12.48 16.40 0.25
CA ALA A 165 -12.53 15.04 -0.23
C ALA A 165 -12.43 14.96 -1.76
N ILE A 166 -13.13 15.84 -2.48
CA ILE A 166 -13.04 15.94 -3.95
C ILE A 166 -11.65 16.42 -4.37
N HIS A 167 -11.08 17.41 -3.68
CA HIS A 167 -9.73 17.89 -3.96
C HIS A 167 -8.68 16.78 -3.80
N ASP A 168 -8.76 15.98 -2.73
CA ASP A 168 -7.87 14.85 -2.53
C ASP A 168 -8.10 13.76 -3.57
N LEU A 169 -9.35 13.43 -3.91
CA LEU A 169 -9.66 12.47 -4.97
C LEU A 169 -9.03 12.92 -6.31
N GLY A 170 -9.22 14.18 -6.69
CA GLY A 170 -8.63 14.75 -7.91
C GLY A 170 -7.10 14.79 -7.90
N ARG A 171 -6.46 15.08 -6.77
CA ARG A 171 -4.98 15.11 -6.65
C ARG A 171 -4.34 13.75 -6.45
N THR A 172 -5.11 12.77 -6.04
CA THR A 172 -4.59 11.42 -5.84
C THR A 172 -4.81 10.54 -7.06
N MET A 173 -5.64 10.99 -8.02
CA MET A 173 -5.78 10.42 -9.37
C MET A 173 -4.49 10.48 -10.21
N PHE A 174 -3.47 11.24 -9.80
CA PHE A 174 -2.19 11.22 -10.51
C PHE A 174 -1.48 9.89 -10.23
N VAL A 175 -1.53 9.02 -11.25
CA VAL A 175 -0.77 7.78 -11.38
C VAL A 175 0.66 7.96 -10.86
N ASP A 176 1.29 9.09 -11.18
CA ASP A 176 2.63 9.47 -10.72
C ASP A 176 2.78 9.51 -9.19
N ARG A 177 1.81 10.05 -8.46
CA ARG A 177 1.89 10.13 -6.98
C ARG A 177 1.74 8.75 -6.35
N ALA A 178 0.87 7.90 -6.93
CA ALA A 178 0.73 6.52 -6.50
C ALA A 178 2.02 5.75 -6.76
N ILE A 179 2.57 5.83 -7.96
CA ILE A 179 3.86 5.23 -8.34
C ILE A 179 4.99 5.72 -7.43
N ALA A 180 5.10 7.02 -7.19
CA ALA A 180 6.09 7.60 -6.30
C ALA A 180 5.95 7.11 -4.85
N HIS A 181 4.72 6.85 -4.39
CA HIS A 181 4.50 6.28 -3.07
C HIS A 181 4.90 4.80 -3.01
N LEU A 182 4.56 4.02 -4.04
CA LEU A 182 4.97 2.61 -4.18
C LEU A 182 6.51 2.49 -4.19
N GLY A 183 7.21 3.35 -4.94
CA GLY A 183 8.67 3.37 -4.99
C GLY A 183 9.32 3.69 -3.64
N ARG A 184 8.82 4.70 -2.92
CA ARG A 184 9.30 5.00 -1.57
C ARG A 184 9.13 3.84 -0.60
N GLU A 185 8.02 3.12 -0.67
CA GLU A 185 7.82 1.92 0.18
C GLU A 185 8.67 0.74 -0.29
N ALA A 186 8.81 0.53 -1.60
CA ALA A 186 9.68 -0.50 -2.18
C ALA A 186 11.16 -0.29 -1.85
N GLN A 187 11.57 0.93 -1.52
CA GLN A 187 12.93 1.21 -1.06
C GLN A 187 13.19 0.69 0.37
N SER A 188 12.15 0.49 1.18
CA SER A 188 12.33 0.06 2.57
C SER A 188 12.81 -1.39 2.66
N VAL A 189 13.81 -1.61 3.52
CA VAL A 189 14.39 -2.93 3.82
C VAL A 189 13.77 -3.42 5.12
N ALA A 190 12.86 -4.40 5.02
CA ALA A 190 12.18 -4.96 6.18
C ALA A 190 13.02 -6.00 6.93
N VAL A 191 13.83 -6.77 6.20
CA VAL A 191 14.72 -7.81 6.74
C VAL A 191 16.15 -7.44 6.40
N ARG A 192 17.00 -7.32 7.43
CA ARG A 192 18.42 -7.06 7.25
C ARG A 192 19.12 -8.39 6.98
N VAL A 193 19.78 -8.46 5.82
CA VAL A 193 20.40 -9.69 5.34
C VAL A 193 21.91 -9.53 5.35
N ALA A 194 22.60 -10.54 5.89
CA ALA A 194 24.03 -10.76 5.70
C ALA A 194 24.26 -11.98 4.81
N GLN A 195 25.49 -12.15 4.33
CA GLN A 195 25.89 -13.33 3.55
C GLN A 195 26.67 -14.31 4.42
N ALA A 196 26.36 -15.60 4.29
CA ALA A 196 27.07 -16.68 4.98
C ALA A 196 27.42 -17.84 4.03
N VAL A 197 28.28 -18.75 4.49
CA VAL A 197 28.45 -20.07 3.85
C VAL A 197 27.16 -20.87 4.07
N PRO A 198 26.55 -21.43 3.02
CA PRO A 198 25.39 -22.30 3.17
C PRO A 198 25.72 -23.51 4.05
N HIS A 199 24.80 -23.91 4.91
CA HIS A 199 24.91 -25.17 5.64
C HIS A 199 24.85 -26.35 4.68
N GLU A 200 25.93 -27.15 4.68
CA GLU A 200 26.08 -28.38 3.89
C GLU A 200 25.77 -29.66 4.68
N GLY A 201 25.52 -29.54 6.00
CA GLY A 201 25.19 -30.67 6.86
C GLY A 201 23.77 -31.23 6.64
N ALA A 202 23.46 -32.31 7.35
CA ALA A 202 22.17 -32.95 7.27
C ALA A 202 21.11 -32.16 8.07
N TRP A 203 19.94 -31.97 7.47
CA TRP A 203 18.77 -31.41 8.13
C TRP A 203 18.04 -32.52 8.91
N ALA A 204 18.21 -32.57 10.24
CA ALA A 204 17.62 -33.62 11.06
C ALA A 204 16.10 -33.51 11.23
N HIS A 205 15.52 -32.31 11.04
CA HIS A 205 14.07 -32.09 11.20
C HIS A 205 13.53 -31.12 10.16
N VAL A 206 12.30 -31.35 9.71
CA VAL A 206 11.59 -30.50 8.76
C VAL A 206 10.19 -30.24 9.29
N ILE A 207 9.82 -28.96 9.36
CA ILE A 207 8.44 -28.55 9.60
C ILE A 207 7.76 -28.37 8.24
N PRO A 208 6.77 -29.21 7.88
CA PRO A 208 6.03 -29.04 6.64
C PRO A 208 4.97 -27.94 6.78
N ALA A 209 4.56 -27.35 5.65
CA ALA A 209 3.45 -26.42 5.60
C ALA A 209 2.15 -27.12 6.04
N PRO A 210 1.44 -26.61 7.06
CA PRO A 210 0.23 -27.26 7.59
C PRO A 210 -0.95 -27.19 6.63
N LEU A 211 -0.94 -26.21 5.72
CA LEU A 211 -1.99 -25.94 4.73
C LEU A 211 -1.40 -25.34 3.45
N THR A 212 -2.16 -25.43 2.37
CA THR A 212 -1.83 -24.83 1.07
C THR A 212 -2.21 -23.35 1.07
N GLY A 213 -1.32 -22.47 0.66
CA GLY A 213 -1.59 -21.03 0.61
C GLY A 213 -0.34 -20.19 0.41
N TYR A 214 -0.44 -18.90 0.70
CA TYR A 214 0.70 -17.97 0.64
C TYR A 214 1.29 -17.73 2.02
N VAL A 215 2.61 -17.79 2.12
CA VAL A 215 3.34 -17.31 3.31
C VAL A 215 3.13 -15.80 3.41
N GLN A 216 2.47 -15.34 4.45
CA GLN A 216 2.07 -13.93 4.59
C GLN A 216 3.20 -13.07 5.17
N SER A 217 3.93 -13.61 6.15
CA SER A 217 5.07 -12.99 6.81
C SER A 217 5.91 -14.05 7.50
N ILE A 218 7.12 -13.70 7.90
CA ILE A 218 7.96 -14.51 8.79
C ILE A 218 8.39 -13.59 9.93
N ASP A 219 7.91 -13.86 11.14
CA ASP A 219 8.35 -13.12 12.33
C ASP A 219 9.62 -13.76 12.89
N LEU A 220 10.76 -13.30 12.38
CA LEU A 220 12.08 -13.77 12.80
C LEU A 220 12.35 -13.49 14.28
N THR A 221 11.75 -12.44 14.86
CA THR A 221 11.90 -12.12 16.29
C THR A 221 11.18 -13.15 17.16
N SER A 222 9.94 -13.49 16.80
CA SER A 222 9.18 -14.53 17.50
C SER A 222 9.80 -15.92 17.30
N ALA A 223 10.30 -16.22 16.10
CA ALA A 223 11.04 -17.45 15.84
C ALA A 223 12.34 -17.55 16.68
N ALA A 224 13.11 -16.46 16.79
CA ALA A 224 14.31 -16.40 17.64
C ALA A 224 13.97 -16.62 19.12
N LYS A 225 12.86 -16.05 19.61
CA LYS A 225 12.37 -16.29 20.98
C LYS A 225 12.01 -17.76 21.22
N ALA A 226 11.30 -18.39 20.29
CA ALA A 226 10.96 -19.81 20.37
C ALA A 226 12.22 -20.73 20.35
N LEU A 227 13.30 -20.27 19.72
CA LEU A 227 14.53 -21.03 19.51
C LEU A 227 15.69 -20.63 20.45
N GLN A 228 15.41 -19.91 21.56
CA GLN A 228 16.48 -19.43 22.47
C GLN A 228 17.43 -20.52 22.98
N ARG A 229 16.93 -21.74 23.20
CA ARG A 229 17.73 -22.88 23.69
C ARG A 229 18.16 -23.84 22.58
N HIS A 230 17.80 -23.56 21.34
CA HIS A 230 18.15 -24.40 20.20
C HIS A 230 19.58 -24.10 19.75
N SER A 231 20.38 -25.12 19.52
CA SER A 231 21.70 -25.01 18.89
C SER A 231 21.63 -25.63 17.50
N GLY A 232 21.97 -24.88 16.45
CA GLY A 232 22.03 -25.38 15.07
C GLY A 232 21.52 -24.35 14.06
N ARG A 233 21.76 -24.64 12.79
CA ARG A 233 21.23 -23.85 11.66
C ARG A 233 19.74 -24.10 11.46
N VAL A 234 19.05 -23.07 11.01
CA VAL A 234 17.62 -23.09 10.67
C VAL A 234 17.44 -22.45 9.30
N ARG A 235 16.79 -23.13 8.37
CA ARG A 235 16.53 -22.61 7.01
C ARG A 235 15.05 -22.41 6.79
N PHE A 236 14.64 -21.16 6.60
CA PHE A 236 13.28 -20.79 6.18
C PHE A 236 13.16 -21.00 4.67
N CYS A 237 12.51 -22.09 4.27
CA CYS A 237 12.52 -22.55 2.89
C CYS A 237 11.54 -21.82 1.97
N ALA A 238 10.66 -20.99 2.53
CA ALA A 238 9.72 -20.18 1.78
C ALA A 238 9.83 -18.71 2.18
N ALA A 239 9.90 -17.82 1.20
CA ALA A 239 9.94 -16.38 1.42
C ALA A 239 8.51 -15.79 1.58
N PRO A 240 8.35 -14.64 2.26
CA PRO A 240 7.08 -13.92 2.27
C PRO A 240 6.52 -13.67 0.86
N GLY A 241 5.26 -14.02 0.65
CA GLY A 241 4.55 -13.93 -0.65
C GLY A 241 4.70 -15.16 -1.55
N GLN A 242 5.51 -16.16 -1.17
CA GLN A 242 5.61 -17.43 -1.86
C GLN A 242 4.37 -18.30 -1.60
N PHE A 243 3.91 -19.01 -2.63
CA PHE A 243 2.86 -20.01 -2.51
C PHE A 243 3.48 -21.35 -2.12
N VAL A 244 2.91 -22.01 -1.12
CA VAL A 244 3.36 -23.30 -0.61
C VAL A 244 2.22 -24.30 -0.64
N LEU A 245 2.53 -25.55 -0.95
CA LEU A 245 1.59 -26.67 -0.89
C LEU A 245 1.61 -27.30 0.50
N LYS A 246 0.46 -27.78 0.97
CA LYS A 246 0.39 -28.58 2.20
C LYS A 246 1.39 -29.75 2.12
N GLY A 247 2.26 -29.88 3.12
CA GLY A 247 3.31 -30.89 3.16
C GLY A 247 4.67 -30.44 2.61
N GLU A 248 4.75 -29.31 1.90
CA GLU A 248 6.00 -28.73 1.42
C GLU A 248 6.87 -28.26 2.59
N ALA A 249 8.20 -28.35 2.47
CA ALA A 249 9.10 -27.95 3.55
C ALA A 249 9.02 -26.44 3.81
N LEU A 250 8.57 -26.04 5.00
CA LEU A 250 8.48 -24.63 5.40
C LEU A 250 9.76 -24.19 6.11
N VAL A 251 10.25 -25.00 7.05
CA VAL A 251 11.47 -24.74 7.81
C VAL A 251 12.27 -26.03 7.96
N ARG A 252 13.58 -25.97 7.76
CA ARG A 252 14.51 -27.08 8.04
C ARG A 252 15.39 -26.73 9.24
N PHE A 253 15.67 -27.72 10.07
CA PHE A 253 16.53 -27.57 11.24
C PHE A 253 17.66 -28.58 11.23
N GLU A 254 18.88 -28.12 11.52
CA GLU A 254 20.05 -28.98 11.70
C GLU A 254 19.81 -29.95 12.87
N ASN A 255 19.25 -29.45 13.97
CA ASN A 255 18.86 -30.23 15.15
C ASN A 255 17.36 -30.05 15.44
N ARG A 256 16.71 -31.04 16.05
CA ARG A 256 15.26 -30.96 16.33
C ARG A 256 14.92 -29.73 17.20
N PRO A 257 13.95 -28.89 16.80
CA PRO A 257 13.51 -27.75 17.60
C PRO A 257 12.77 -28.22 18.87
N PRO A 258 12.61 -27.35 19.88
CA PRO A 258 11.85 -27.68 21.09
C PRO A 258 10.38 -27.95 20.80
N GLU A 259 9.77 -27.13 19.94
CA GLU A 259 8.33 -27.19 19.62
C GLU A 259 8.04 -26.64 18.22
N ASP A 260 7.42 -27.46 17.37
CA ASP A 260 7.09 -27.08 15.99
C ASP A 260 5.98 -26.02 15.93
N ALA A 261 5.00 -26.09 16.83
CA ALA A 261 3.84 -25.19 16.87
C ALA A 261 4.26 -23.72 17.06
N ALA A 262 5.22 -23.46 17.96
CA ALA A 262 5.74 -22.12 18.20
C ALA A 262 6.41 -21.50 16.97
N ILE A 263 6.99 -22.32 16.08
CA ILE A 263 7.57 -21.85 14.81
C ILE A 263 6.48 -21.61 13.77
N LEU A 264 5.46 -22.48 13.70
CA LEU A 264 4.32 -22.31 12.80
C LEU A 264 3.53 -21.04 13.12
N ASP A 265 3.40 -20.67 14.40
CA ASP A 265 2.75 -19.41 14.82
C ASP A 265 3.49 -18.15 14.31
N ALA A 266 4.80 -18.26 14.05
CA ALA A 266 5.60 -17.17 13.48
C ALA A 266 5.49 -17.05 11.94
N ILE A 267 4.86 -18.02 11.27
CA ILE A 267 4.77 -18.11 9.80
C ILE A 267 3.29 -18.28 9.38
N PRO A 268 2.48 -17.21 9.42
CA PRO A 268 1.10 -17.28 8.98
C PRO A 268 0.99 -17.61 7.50
N ILE A 269 0.12 -18.59 7.18
CA ILE A 269 -0.24 -18.98 5.81
C ILE A 269 -1.72 -18.65 5.59
N GLY A 270 -2.05 -18.01 4.47
CA GLY A 270 -3.45 -17.76 4.11
C GLY A 270 -3.73 -17.79 2.61
N ASP A 271 -5.00 -17.68 2.25
CA ASP A 271 -5.49 -17.89 0.87
C ASP A 271 -4.98 -16.87 -0.14
N PHE A 272 -4.56 -15.70 0.34
CA PHE A 272 -4.10 -14.58 -0.46
C PHE A 272 -2.72 -14.13 0.01
N ARG A 273 -1.92 -13.61 -0.92
CA ARG A 273 -0.70 -12.86 -0.57
C ARG A 273 -1.10 -11.71 0.33
N SER A 274 -0.52 -11.64 1.53
CA SER A 274 -0.78 -10.54 2.45
C SER A 274 -0.35 -9.21 1.82
N SER A 275 -1.21 -8.20 1.95
CA SER A 275 -0.94 -6.81 1.57
C SER A 275 -0.21 -6.04 2.67
N VAL A 276 0.22 -6.70 3.76
CA VAL A 276 1.00 -6.10 4.85
C VAL A 276 2.36 -5.69 4.30
N GLN A 277 2.39 -4.50 3.69
CA GLN A 277 3.50 -3.62 3.30
C GLN A 277 4.84 -4.30 2.99
N SER A 278 4.82 -5.50 2.42
CA SER A 278 6.04 -6.20 2.06
C SER A 278 6.65 -5.55 0.84
N THR A 279 7.94 -5.24 0.92
CA THR A 279 8.75 -4.75 -0.19
C THR A 279 8.54 -5.60 -1.47
N VAL A 280 8.40 -6.93 -1.32
CA VAL A 280 8.11 -7.87 -2.42
C VAL A 280 6.82 -7.50 -3.16
N TYR A 281 5.78 -7.15 -2.42
CA TYR A 281 4.51 -6.71 -3.00
C TYR A 281 4.67 -5.39 -3.77
N GLN A 282 5.37 -4.41 -3.19
CA GLN A 282 5.54 -3.10 -3.82
C GLN A 282 6.34 -3.17 -5.12
N VAL A 283 7.44 -3.93 -5.14
CA VAL A 283 8.27 -4.14 -6.35
C VAL A 283 7.45 -4.83 -7.44
N ARG A 284 6.72 -5.90 -7.09
CA ARG A 284 5.85 -6.61 -8.05
C ARG A 284 4.73 -5.72 -8.58
N LEU A 285 4.14 -4.87 -7.73
CA LEU A 285 3.08 -3.96 -8.14
C LEU A 285 3.60 -2.86 -9.07
N LEU A 286 4.80 -2.31 -8.84
CA LEU A 286 5.45 -1.39 -9.79
C LEU A 286 5.65 -2.03 -11.16
N VAL A 287 6.12 -3.28 -11.20
CA VAL A 287 6.27 -4.03 -12.46
C VAL A 287 4.93 -4.33 -13.10
N GLU A 288 3.91 -4.69 -12.32
CA GLU A 288 2.56 -4.97 -12.83
C GLU A 288 1.94 -3.71 -13.46
N VAL A 289 2.06 -2.55 -12.81
CA VAL A 289 1.62 -1.26 -13.36
C VAL A 289 2.37 -0.93 -14.64
N ALA A 290 3.70 -1.09 -14.66
CA ALA A 290 4.51 -0.79 -15.83
C ALA A 290 4.18 -1.71 -17.02
N ALA A 291 4.10 -3.02 -16.79
CA ALA A 291 3.76 -4.00 -17.82
C ALA A 291 2.34 -3.79 -18.38
N ARG A 292 1.39 -3.42 -17.51
CA ARG A 292 0.02 -3.10 -17.92
C ARG A 292 -0.04 -1.82 -18.75
N ALA A 293 0.71 -0.79 -18.35
CA ALA A 293 0.79 0.46 -19.11
C ALA A 293 1.37 0.25 -20.52
N LEU A 294 2.33 -0.68 -20.66
CA LEU A 294 2.90 -1.10 -21.96
C LEU A 294 2.07 -2.13 -22.73
N SER A 295 0.90 -2.51 -22.23
CA SER A 295 0.04 -3.44 -22.95
C SER A 295 -0.58 -2.76 -24.18
N PRO A 296 -0.87 -3.51 -25.27
CA PRO A 296 -1.45 -2.94 -26.49
C PRO A 296 -2.76 -2.18 -26.28
N GLY A 297 -3.53 -2.53 -25.24
CA GLY A 297 -4.81 -1.89 -24.93
C GLY A 297 -4.70 -0.55 -24.19
N ILE A 298 -3.55 -0.23 -23.59
CA ILE A 298 -3.33 1.03 -22.85
C ILE A 298 -2.30 1.89 -23.56
N ASN A 299 -1.11 1.34 -23.84
CA ASN A 299 -0.01 2.00 -24.53
C ASN A 299 0.45 3.34 -23.89
N ASP A 300 0.49 3.40 -22.56
CA ASP A 300 0.96 4.55 -21.79
C ASP A 300 2.43 4.35 -21.35
N PHE A 301 3.35 4.75 -22.22
CA PHE A 301 4.78 4.62 -21.94
C PHE A 301 5.28 5.62 -20.87
N TYR A 302 4.59 6.74 -20.60
CA TYR A 302 5.00 7.68 -19.55
C TYR A 302 4.79 7.08 -18.15
N THR A 303 3.68 6.37 -17.94
CA THR A 303 3.45 5.60 -16.72
C THR A 303 4.54 4.54 -16.50
N ALA A 304 4.97 3.85 -17.57
CA ALA A 304 6.05 2.87 -17.50
C ALA A 304 7.41 3.50 -17.18
N LEU A 305 7.71 4.69 -17.74
CA LEU A 305 8.91 5.47 -17.39
C LEU A 305 8.91 5.86 -15.91
N ALA A 306 7.77 6.33 -15.38
CA ALA A 306 7.66 6.66 -13.96
C ALA A 306 7.92 5.42 -13.06
N CYS A 307 7.36 4.26 -13.42
CA CYS A 307 7.63 3.01 -12.71
C CYS A 307 9.11 2.60 -12.79
N THR A 308 9.75 2.81 -13.95
CA THR A 308 11.17 2.53 -14.17
C THR A 308 12.07 3.33 -13.23
N ASP A 309 11.77 4.61 -13.04
CA ASP A 309 12.52 5.47 -12.12
C ASP A 309 12.31 5.06 -10.65
N GLN A 310 11.10 4.70 -10.27
CA GLN A 310 10.81 4.21 -8.92
C GLN A 310 11.43 2.84 -8.63
N LEU A 311 11.50 1.94 -9.62
CA LEU A 311 12.21 0.67 -9.50
C LEU A 311 13.72 0.89 -9.32
N ALA A 312 14.31 1.87 -10.01
CA ALA A 312 15.71 2.22 -9.79
C ALA A 312 15.97 2.69 -8.35
N GLN A 313 15.07 3.52 -7.80
CA GLN A 313 15.12 3.92 -6.40
C GLN A 313 15.04 2.71 -5.44
N ALA A 314 14.13 1.76 -5.71
CA ALA A 314 14.02 0.53 -4.92
C ALA A 314 15.32 -0.29 -4.98
N ILE A 315 15.87 -0.52 -6.17
CA ILE A 315 17.15 -1.24 -6.36
C ILE A 315 18.27 -0.60 -5.54
N SER A 316 18.38 0.74 -5.55
CA SER A 316 19.39 1.46 -4.77
C SER A 316 19.26 1.22 -3.25
N GLY A 317 18.03 1.16 -2.74
CA GLY A 317 17.77 0.92 -1.31
C GLY A 317 18.15 -0.47 -0.83
N HIS A 318 18.09 -1.47 -1.72
CA HIS A 318 18.34 -2.88 -1.42
C HIS A 318 19.75 -3.34 -1.77
N ALA A 319 20.66 -2.45 -2.15
CA ALA A 319 22.02 -2.83 -2.53
C ALA A 319 22.78 -3.60 -1.42
N ALA A 320 22.47 -3.33 -0.15
CA ALA A 320 23.06 -4.00 1.00
C ALA A 320 22.55 -5.45 1.20
N THR A 321 21.43 -5.84 0.58
CA THR A 321 20.86 -7.19 0.67
C THR A 321 21.39 -8.13 -0.43
N TRP A 322 22.43 -7.70 -1.15
CA TRP A 322 23.09 -8.53 -2.16
C TRP A 322 23.82 -9.71 -1.51
N VAL A 323 23.66 -10.89 -2.12
CA VAL A 323 24.34 -12.13 -1.73
C VAL A 323 24.96 -12.74 -2.98
N ASP A 324 26.27 -13.04 -2.92
CA ASP A 324 26.99 -13.66 -4.04
C ASP A 324 26.57 -15.12 -4.26
N ASP A 325 26.73 -15.63 -5.50
CA ASP A 325 26.20 -16.96 -5.91
C ASP A 325 26.63 -18.14 -5.04
N ALA A 326 27.83 -18.09 -4.47
CA ALA A 326 28.36 -19.15 -3.59
C ALA A 326 27.95 -18.99 -2.12
N ARG A 327 27.08 -18.02 -1.80
CA ARG A 327 26.68 -17.66 -0.44
C ARG A 327 25.17 -17.82 -0.28
N ILE A 328 24.71 -17.78 0.96
CA ILE A 328 23.30 -17.74 1.30
C ILE A 328 22.98 -16.50 2.14
N ALA A 329 21.79 -15.97 1.93
CA ALA A 329 21.21 -14.95 2.80
C ALA A 329 20.99 -15.51 4.20
N VAL A 330 21.44 -14.78 5.21
CA VAL A 330 21.11 -15.03 6.61
C VAL A 330 20.57 -13.75 7.25
N ASP A 331 19.79 -13.89 8.31
CA ASP A 331 19.40 -12.74 9.12
C ASP A 331 20.64 -12.11 9.77
N GLU A 332 20.73 -10.78 9.75
CA GLU A 332 21.89 -10.07 10.31
C GLU A 332 21.92 -10.16 11.85
N ASP A 333 20.76 -10.14 12.50
CA ASP A 333 20.64 -10.19 13.96
C ASP A 333 20.70 -11.64 14.50
N GLU A 334 20.28 -12.61 13.68
CA GLU A 334 20.32 -14.04 13.98
C GLU A 334 20.95 -14.86 12.83
N PRO A 335 22.29 -14.90 12.71
CA PRO A 335 22.99 -15.58 11.59
C PRO A 335 22.78 -17.10 11.51
N ARG A 336 22.12 -17.73 12.49
CA ARG A 336 21.68 -19.13 12.39
C ARG A 336 20.53 -19.31 11.41
N PHE A 337 19.79 -18.24 11.11
CA PHE A 337 18.63 -18.26 10.23
C PHE A 337 19.05 -18.02 8.79
N GLU A 338 19.01 -19.07 7.98
CA GLU A 338 19.15 -18.99 6.53
C GLU A 338 17.82 -18.61 5.88
N LEU A 339 17.87 -17.60 5.02
CA LEU A 339 16.73 -16.94 4.39
C LEU A 339 16.81 -17.00 2.86
N PRO A 340 16.89 -18.20 2.25
CA PRO A 340 17.01 -18.34 0.80
C PRO A 340 15.90 -17.56 0.07
N GLY A 341 16.29 -16.78 -0.94
CA GLY A 341 15.36 -15.98 -1.76
C GLY A 341 14.77 -14.74 -1.06
N GLN A 342 15.30 -14.35 0.11
CA GLN A 342 14.96 -13.09 0.79
C GLN A 342 16.08 -12.04 0.64
N ASP A 343 16.94 -12.22 -0.36
CA ASP A 343 18.00 -11.32 -0.78
C ASP A 343 17.56 -10.41 -1.94
N PHE A 344 18.49 -9.59 -2.43
CA PHE A 344 18.29 -8.75 -3.60
C PHE A 344 17.70 -9.53 -4.80
N ARG A 345 18.23 -10.72 -5.10
CA ARG A 345 17.81 -11.51 -6.26
C ARG A 345 16.39 -12.03 -6.09
N GLY A 346 16.05 -12.58 -4.93
CA GLY A 346 14.68 -13.02 -4.63
C GLY A 346 13.64 -11.91 -4.77
N LEU A 347 14.03 -10.66 -4.47
CA LEU A 347 13.18 -9.50 -4.61
C LEU A 347 13.03 -9.02 -6.07
N PHE A 348 14.14 -8.92 -6.82
CA PHE A 348 14.16 -8.21 -8.11
C PHE A 348 14.25 -9.10 -9.35
N GLU A 349 14.84 -10.29 -9.29
CA GLU A 349 15.19 -11.04 -10.51
C GLU A 349 13.95 -11.42 -11.33
N GLY A 350 12.94 -12.03 -10.69
CA GLY A 350 11.69 -12.40 -11.35
C GLY A 350 10.93 -11.18 -11.89
N PRO A 351 10.64 -10.16 -11.06
CA PRO A 351 9.96 -8.95 -11.50
C PRO A 351 10.70 -8.20 -12.63
N LEU A 352 12.02 -8.05 -12.56
CA LEU A 352 12.79 -7.36 -13.61
C LEU A 352 12.82 -8.15 -14.91
N LYS A 353 12.85 -9.50 -14.86
CA LYS A 353 12.69 -10.33 -16.07
C LYS A 353 11.33 -10.13 -16.74
N ALA A 354 10.25 -10.08 -15.96
CA ALA A 354 8.91 -9.81 -16.47
C ALA A 354 8.82 -8.39 -17.06
N PHE A 355 9.38 -7.40 -16.38
CA PHE A 355 9.35 -6.02 -16.90
C PHE A 355 10.15 -5.89 -18.20
N ARG A 356 11.34 -6.50 -18.28
CA ARG A 356 12.15 -6.57 -19.51
C ARG A 356 11.35 -7.12 -20.69
N GLN A 357 10.57 -8.19 -20.49
CA GLN A 357 9.74 -8.79 -21.54
C GLN A 357 8.67 -7.85 -22.10
N SER A 358 8.12 -6.97 -21.26
CA SER A 358 7.16 -5.95 -21.70
C SER A 358 7.84 -4.71 -22.29
N ALA A 359 8.97 -4.29 -21.71
CA ALA A 359 9.69 -3.08 -22.12
C ALA A 359 10.46 -3.24 -23.43
N SER A 360 10.84 -4.46 -23.82
CA SER A 360 11.69 -4.73 -25.00
C SER A 360 11.12 -4.17 -26.31
N SER A 361 9.79 -4.02 -26.42
CA SER A 361 9.15 -3.48 -27.62
C SER A 361 9.06 -1.94 -27.63
N TYR A 362 9.56 -1.28 -26.58
CA TYR A 362 9.48 0.17 -26.39
C TYR A 362 10.89 0.74 -26.22
N PRO A 363 11.51 1.28 -27.29
CA PRO A 363 12.88 1.83 -27.24
C PRO A 363 13.05 2.87 -26.13
N SER A 364 12.09 3.78 -25.95
CA SER A 364 12.15 4.84 -24.93
C SER A 364 12.23 4.29 -23.49
N VAL A 365 11.47 3.25 -23.17
CA VAL A 365 11.48 2.61 -21.84
C VAL A 365 12.72 1.75 -21.66
N THR A 366 13.11 1.00 -22.69
CA THR A 366 14.35 0.21 -22.71
C THR A 366 15.56 1.10 -22.42
N ILE A 367 15.70 2.21 -23.15
CA ILE A 367 16.81 3.17 -22.98
C ILE A 367 16.79 3.73 -21.55
N ARG A 368 15.61 4.13 -21.03
CA ARG A 368 15.48 4.64 -19.66
C ARG A 368 15.92 3.61 -18.61
N MET A 369 15.53 2.35 -18.77
CA MET A 369 15.95 1.27 -17.86
C MET A 369 17.47 1.07 -17.90
N ILE A 370 18.08 1.04 -19.09
CA ILE A 370 19.54 0.93 -19.26
C ILE A 370 20.26 2.12 -18.62
N ASP A 371 19.80 3.34 -18.89
CA ASP A 371 20.38 4.56 -18.30
C ASP A 371 20.23 4.55 -16.76
N ASN A 372 19.11 4.04 -16.23
CA ASN A 372 18.94 3.89 -14.79
C ASN A 372 19.90 2.85 -14.19
N TYR A 373 20.15 1.72 -14.86
CA TYR A 373 21.20 0.79 -14.43
C TYR A 373 22.59 1.45 -14.46
N ALA A 374 22.89 2.27 -15.47
CA ALA A 374 24.14 3.02 -15.54
C ALA A 374 24.31 4.00 -14.35
N ARG A 375 23.26 4.79 -14.07
CA ARG A 375 23.22 5.71 -12.93
C ARG A 375 23.36 4.98 -11.59
N LEU A 376 22.70 3.83 -11.45
CA LEU A 376 22.79 3.01 -10.25
C LEU A 376 24.21 2.49 -10.03
N ARG A 377 24.87 1.99 -11.08
CA ARG A 377 26.25 1.47 -10.97
C ARG A 377 27.21 2.55 -10.49
N LEU A 378 27.14 3.76 -11.04
CA LEU A 378 27.94 4.90 -10.58
C LEU A 378 27.75 5.18 -9.08
N LEU A 379 26.49 5.33 -8.66
CA LEU A 379 26.14 5.66 -7.29
C LEU A 379 26.48 4.53 -6.31
N LEU A 380 26.40 3.27 -6.75
CA LEU A 380 26.70 2.11 -5.92
C LEU A 380 28.21 1.85 -5.80
N VAL A 381 29.01 2.25 -6.79
CA VAL A 381 30.48 2.24 -6.68
C VAL A 381 30.95 3.22 -5.60
N GLU A 382 30.42 4.44 -5.59
CA GLU A 382 30.72 5.42 -4.53
C GLU A 382 30.34 4.92 -3.14
N ARG A 383 29.25 4.13 -3.05
CA ARG A 383 28.80 3.48 -1.81
C ARG A 383 29.53 2.17 -1.48
N ARG A 384 30.55 1.79 -2.25
CA ARG A 384 31.33 0.54 -2.07
C ARG A 384 30.46 -0.71 -2.05
N ALA A 385 29.44 -0.75 -2.91
CA ALA A 385 28.60 -1.94 -3.07
C ALA A 385 29.39 -3.14 -3.61
N ALA A 386 28.86 -4.35 -3.42
CA ALA A 386 29.50 -5.58 -3.86
C ALA A 386 29.73 -5.59 -5.39
N ALA A 387 30.92 -6.04 -5.82
CA ALA A 387 31.25 -6.17 -7.24
C ALA A 387 30.26 -7.09 -7.99
N GLY A 388 29.75 -8.13 -7.32
CA GLY A 388 28.72 -9.01 -7.86
C GLY A 388 27.43 -8.28 -8.24
N LEU A 389 26.98 -7.33 -7.41
CA LEU A 389 25.80 -6.51 -7.70
C LEU A 389 26.02 -5.62 -8.94
N LEU A 390 27.18 -4.98 -9.04
CA LEU A 390 27.51 -4.11 -10.17
C LEU A 390 27.55 -4.90 -11.50
N ALA A 391 28.14 -6.09 -11.48
CA ALA A 391 28.16 -7.01 -12.62
C ALA A 391 26.75 -7.52 -12.97
N HIS A 392 25.91 -7.74 -11.96
CA HIS A 392 24.52 -8.15 -12.17
C HIS A 392 23.69 -7.04 -12.84
N LEU A 393 23.83 -5.78 -12.42
CA LEU A 393 23.15 -4.66 -13.08
C LEU A 393 23.57 -4.51 -14.55
N GLU A 394 24.86 -4.72 -14.86
CA GLU A 394 25.35 -4.74 -16.24
C GLU A 394 24.77 -5.91 -17.05
N THR A 395 24.64 -7.08 -16.42
CA THR A 395 24.01 -8.26 -17.04
C THR A 395 22.56 -7.97 -17.38
N LEU A 396 21.80 -7.37 -16.46
CA LEU A 396 20.40 -6.97 -16.69
C LEU A 396 20.27 -5.96 -17.83
N ALA A 397 21.16 -4.96 -17.88
CA ALA A 397 21.19 -3.98 -18.97
C ALA A 397 21.50 -4.64 -20.32
N THR A 398 22.45 -5.56 -20.36
CA THR A 398 22.83 -6.29 -21.58
C THR A 398 21.68 -7.17 -22.07
N GLN A 399 21.04 -7.94 -21.18
CA GLN A 399 19.90 -8.78 -21.54
C GLN A 399 18.68 -7.98 -22.03
N LEU A 400 18.47 -6.78 -21.50
CA LEU A 400 17.42 -5.88 -21.96
C LEU A 400 17.75 -5.29 -23.33
N HIS A 401 18.98 -4.83 -23.52
CA HIS A 401 19.50 -4.35 -24.80
C HIS A 401 19.32 -5.40 -25.90
N ASP A 402 19.80 -6.62 -25.68
CA ASP A 402 19.78 -7.68 -26.70
C ASP A 402 18.33 -8.03 -27.09
N HIS A 403 17.44 -8.15 -26.11
CA HIS A 403 16.03 -8.44 -26.38
C HIS A 403 15.30 -7.28 -27.07
N ALA A 404 15.66 -6.03 -26.76
CA ALA A 404 15.09 -4.87 -27.44
C ALA A 404 15.57 -4.75 -28.89
N LEU A 405 16.83 -5.08 -29.17
CA LEU A 405 17.34 -5.15 -30.55
C LEU A 405 16.67 -6.28 -31.35
N GLU A 406 16.33 -7.40 -30.74
CA GLU A 406 15.53 -8.44 -31.42
C GLU A 406 14.09 -8.00 -31.76
N ARG A 407 13.60 -6.94 -31.10
CA ARG A 407 12.22 -6.43 -31.22
C ARG A 407 12.10 -5.14 -32.04
N THR A 408 13.22 -4.49 -32.35
CA THR A 408 13.24 -3.15 -32.95
C THR A 408 13.84 -3.22 -34.36
N ASP A 409 13.01 -2.99 -35.38
CA ASP A 409 13.44 -3.04 -36.78
C ASP A 409 13.95 -1.68 -37.29
N PHE A 410 13.49 -0.57 -36.70
CA PHE A 410 13.83 0.78 -37.17
C PHE A 410 15.26 1.15 -36.77
N ALA A 411 16.12 1.41 -37.75
CA ALA A 411 17.56 1.58 -37.53
C ALA A 411 17.94 2.70 -36.53
N PRO A 412 17.36 3.92 -36.59
CA PRO A 412 17.66 4.96 -35.60
C PRO A 412 17.36 4.56 -34.15
N ASP A 413 16.24 3.87 -33.90
CA ASP A 413 15.89 3.41 -32.56
C ASP A 413 16.89 2.35 -32.05
N ARG A 414 17.38 1.48 -32.95
CA ARG A 414 18.44 0.51 -32.61
C ARG A 414 19.75 1.21 -32.23
N GLU A 415 20.15 2.24 -33.00
CA GLU A 415 21.35 3.04 -32.71
C GLU A 415 21.25 3.71 -31.32
N ASP A 416 20.07 4.23 -30.97
CA ASP A 416 19.83 4.84 -29.65
C ASP A 416 19.91 3.82 -28.51
N ILE A 417 19.39 2.60 -28.70
CA ILE A 417 19.50 1.49 -27.74
C ILE A 417 20.97 1.07 -27.55
N GLU A 418 21.72 0.93 -28.65
CA GLU A 418 23.15 0.59 -28.62
C GLU A 418 23.97 1.69 -27.93
N ALA A 419 23.64 2.96 -28.19
CA ALA A 419 24.27 4.10 -27.53
C ALA A 419 24.05 4.09 -26.02
N ALA A 420 22.86 3.69 -25.55
CA ALA A 420 22.56 3.56 -24.12
C ALA A 420 23.44 2.54 -23.42
N LEU A 421 23.59 1.34 -23.99
CA LEU A 421 24.47 0.31 -23.42
C LEU A 421 25.95 0.74 -23.48
N THR A 422 26.35 1.44 -24.54
CA THR A 422 27.71 1.99 -24.67
C THR A 422 28.02 3.00 -23.58
N ARG A 423 27.07 3.89 -23.24
CA ARG A 423 27.23 4.83 -22.11
C ARG A 423 27.45 4.09 -20.80
N LEU A 424 26.66 3.05 -20.52
CA LEU A 424 26.79 2.24 -19.32
C LEU A 424 28.20 1.63 -19.18
N ARG A 425 28.75 1.07 -20.26
CA ARG A 425 30.08 0.43 -20.27
C ARG A 425 31.24 1.42 -20.17
N ARG A 426 31.11 2.62 -20.76
CA ARG A 426 32.15 3.67 -20.68
C ARG A 426 32.37 4.16 -19.25
N LEU A 427 31.31 4.20 -18.45
CA LEU A 427 31.37 4.62 -17.05
C LEU A 427 32.22 3.67 -16.19
N ASP A 428 32.27 2.37 -16.51
CA ASP A 428 33.15 1.42 -15.82
C ASP A 428 34.63 1.68 -16.07
N ILE A 429 34.98 2.04 -17.30
CA ILE A 429 36.37 2.24 -17.70
C ILE A 429 36.95 3.44 -16.95
N ALA A 430 36.18 4.52 -16.82
CA ALA A 430 36.60 5.70 -16.07
C ALA A 430 36.82 5.41 -14.57
N GLN A 431 36.04 4.51 -13.97
CA GLN A 431 36.15 4.14 -12.55
C GLN A 431 37.22 3.08 -12.24
N ARG A 432 37.69 2.32 -13.22
CA ARG A 432 38.80 1.36 -13.04
C ARG A 432 40.19 2.00 -13.20
N VAL A 433 40.26 3.18 -13.80
CA VAL A 433 41.51 3.88 -14.15
C VAL A 433 41.85 5.01 -13.16
N GLY A 434 40.89 5.46 -12.35
CA GLY A 434 41.10 6.40 -11.23
C GLY A 434 40.94 5.71 -9.89
#